data_AF-A0A142XPM2-F1
#
_entry.id   AF-A0A142XPM2-F1
#
_cell.length_a   1.000
_cell.length_b   1.000
_cell.length_c   1.000
_cell.angle_alpha   90.00
_cell.angle_beta   90.00
_cell.angle_gamma   90.00
#
_symmetry.space_group_name_H-M   'P 1'
#
loop_
_entity.id
_entity.type
_entity.pdbx_description
1 polymer ?
#
loop_
_entity_poly.entity_id
_entity_poly.type
_entity_poly.pdbx_seq_one_letter_code
_entity_poly.pdbx_strand_id
1 'polypeptide(L)' 'MLTSFTETVNAAHPGPHAVICDGVLLFQYPTYLEAADRACDLESVGCTAVVVPVDLHN' A
#
# COMPACT_ATOMS: atom_id res chain seq x y z
N MET A 1 -10.66 -16.55 6.08
CA MET A 1 -11.21 -15.46 6.91
C MET A 1 -10.07 -14.49 7.17
N LEU A 2 -10.20 -13.24 6.75
CA LEU A 2 -9.27 -12.18 7.15
C LEU A 2 -9.40 -12.02 8.67
N THR A 3 -8.28 -11.83 9.36
CA THR A 3 -8.32 -11.64 10.82
C THR A 3 -8.96 -10.29 11.13
N SER A 4 -9.64 -10.17 12.27
CA SER A 4 -10.25 -8.91 12.71
C SER A 4 -9.27 -7.73 12.71
N PHE A 5 -7.97 -8.00 12.87
CA PHE A 5 -6.90 -7.02 12.72
C PHE A 5 -6.79 -6.46 11.30
N THR A 6 -6.73 -7.33 10.28
CA THR A 6 -6.62 -6.93 8.87
C THR A 6 -7.80 -6.07 8.43
N GLU A 7 -9.01 -6.43 8.86
CA GLU A 7 -10.22 -5.65 8.57
C GLU A 7 -10.18 -4.27 9.24
N THR A 8 -9.75 -4.18 10.49
CA THR A 8 -9.65 -2.91 11.24
C THR A 8 -8.66 -1.95 10.59
N VAL A 9 -7.49 -2.46 10.17
CA VAL A 9 -6.46 -1.62 9.52
C VAL A 9 -6.95 -1.12 8.16
N ASN A 10 -7.54 -1.99 7.34
CA ASN A 10 -8.07 -1.57 6.04
C ASN A 10 -9.27 -0.61 6.18
N ALA A 11 -10.06 -0.73 7.25
CA ALA A 11 -11.13 0.23 7.54
C ALA A 11 -10.59 1.61 7.95
N ALA A 12 -9.46 1.66 8.65
CA ALA A 12 -8.78 2.92 9.01
C ALA A 12 -8.11 3.60 7.81
N HIS A 13 -7.75 2.83 6.78
CA HIS A 13 -7.13 3.29 5.54
C HIS A 13 -7.96 2.88 4.33
N PRO A 14 -9.13 3.50 4.10
CA PRO A 14 -10.05 3.09 3.06
C PRO A 14 -9.52 3.42 1.66
N GLY A 15 -9.91 2.60 0.68
CA GLY A 15 -9.63 2.83 -0.73
C GLY A 15 -8.28 2.29 -1.21
N PRO A 16 -7.99 2.46 -2.52
CA PRO A 16 -6.76 1.97 -3.10
C PRO A 16 -5.55 2.79 -2.67
N HIS A 17 -4.42 2.11 -2.58
CA HIS A 17 -3.13 2.67 -2.20
C HIS A 17 -2.11 2.31 -3.27
N ALA A 18 -1.14 3.19 -3.51
CA ALA A 18 -0.05 2.94 -4.43
C ALA A 18 1.28 2.91 -3.70
N VAL A 19 2.22 2.14 -4.26
CA VAL A 19 3.60 2.09 -3.78
C VAL A 19 4.48 2.89 -4.74
N ILE A 20 5.17 3.88 -4.19
CA ILE A 20 6.20 4.66 -4.89
C ILE A 20 7.56 4.13 -4.45
N CYS A 21 8.39 3.69 -5.38
CA CYS A 21 9.74 3.21 -5.13
C CYS A 21 10.73 4.11 -5.87
N ASP A 22 11.67 4.71 -5.14
CA ASP A 22 12.67 5.65 -5.66
C ASP A 22 12.07 6.79 -6.52
N GLY A 23 10.88 7.27 -6.12
CA GLY A 23 10.14 8.33 -6.82
C GLY A 23 9.34 7.87 -8.05
N VAL A 24 9.33 6.58 -8.35
CA VAL A 24 8.56 5.99 -9.46
C VAL A 24 7.32 5.28 -8.91
N LEU A 25 6.15 5.60 -9.47
CA LEU A 25 4.92 4.87 -9.20
C LEU A 25 5.03 3.46 -9.80
N LEU A 26 5.03 2.43 -8.95
CA LEU A 26 5.13 1.06 -9.41
C LEU A 26 3.76 0.46 -9.70
N PHE A 27 2.92 0.34 -8.67
CA PHE A 27 1.65 -0.38 -8.74
C PHE A 27 0.62 0.21 -7.78
N GLN A 28 -0.66 0.05 -8.15
CA GLN A 28 -1.81 0.35 -7.29
C GLN A 28 -2.35 -0.96 -6.71
N TYR A 29 -2.70 -0.92 -5.44
CA TYR A 29 -3.24 -2.01 -4.65
C TYR A 29 -4.62 -1.62 -4.12
N PRO A 30 -5.58 -2.55 -4.10
CA PRO A 30 -6.94 -2.26 -3.63
C PRO A 30 -7.03 -2.01 -2.12
N THR A 31 -6.04 -2.45 -1.33
CA THR A 31 -6.03 -2.23 0.13
C THR A 31 -4.68 -1.70 0.62
N TYR A 32 -4.70 -1.00 1.75
CA TYR A 32 -3.49 -0.48 2.40
C TYR A 32 -2.51 -1.60 2.77
N LEU A 33 -2.99 -2.70 3.33
CA LEU A 33 -2.11 -3.78 3.78
C LEU A 33 -1.39 -4.47 2.63
N GLU A 34 -2.04 -4.65 1.48
CA GLU A 34 -1.36 -5.18 0.29
C GLU A 34 -0.27 -4.22 -0.24
N ALA A 35 -0.53 -2.90 -0.22
CA ALA A 35 0.47 -1.91 -0.57
C ALA A 35 1.63 -1.90 0.42
N ALA A 36 1.35 -1.99 1.72
CA ALA A 36 2.36 -2.00 2.77
C ALA A 36 3.24 -3.25 2.73
N ASP A 37 2.66 -4.42 2.48
CA ASP A 37 3.39 -5.67 2.31
C ASP A 37 4.37 -5.56 1.13
N ARG A 38 3.90 -5.01 0.00
CA ARG A 38 4.78 -4.77 -1.15
C ARG A 38 5.87 -3.74 -0.88
N ALA A 39 5.57 -2.66 -0.17
CA ALA A 39 6.58 -1.67 0.18
C ALA A 39 7.70 -2.31 1.01
N CYS A 40 7.35 -3.15 1.98
CA CYS A 40 8.30 -3.91 2.80
C CYS A 40 9.21 -4.82 1.95
N ASP A 41 8.63 -5.54 0.99
CA ASP A 41 9.40 -6.37 0.04
C ASP A 41 10.43 -5.53 -0.71
N LEU A 42 10.07 -4.33 -1.17
CA LEU A 42 10.93 -3.47 -1.99
C LEU A 42 12.06 -2.82 -1.18
N GLU A 43 11.78 -2.45 0.07
CA GLU A 43 12.80 -1.94 0.99
C GLU A 43 13.89 -2.99 1.25
N SER A 44 13.54 -4.28 1.30
CA SER A 44 14.51 -5.36 1.45
C SER A 44 15.51 -5.47 0.28
N VAL A 45 15.16 -4.92 -0.89
CA VAL A 45 15.99 -4.91 -2.10
C VAL A 45 16.83 -3.62 -2.20
N GLY A 46 16.72 -2.72 -1.21
CA GLY A 46 17.46 -1.46 -1.16
C GLY A 46 16.80 -0.30 -1.90
N CYS A 47 15.51 -0.41 -2.27
CA CYS A 47 14.71 0.71 -2.76
C CYS A 47 14.02 1.43 -1.60
N THR A 48 13.89 2.76 -1.63
CA THR A 48 13.01 3.46 -0.67
C THR A 48 11.57 3.43 -1.18
N ALA A 49 10.71 2.64 -0.52
CA ALA A 49 9.30 2.50 -0.89
C ALA A 49 8.37 3.27 0.06
N VAL A 50 7.41 4.01 -0.50
CA VAL A 50 6.41 4.76 0.27
C VAL A 50 5.02 4.40 -0.21
N VAL A 51 4.12 4.13 0.73
CA VAL A 51 2.69 3.88 0.46
C VAL A 51 1.93 5.20 0.50
N VAL A 52 1.20 5.50 -0.57
CA VAL A 52 0.36 6.70 -0.67
C VAL A 52 -1.08 6.33 -1.02
N PRO A 53 -2.09 7.01 -0.44
CA PRO A 53 -3.47 6.82 -0.87
C PRO A 53 -3.65 7.32 -2.31
N VAL A 54 -4.44 6.59 -3.11
CA VAL A 54 -4.78 7.01 -4.47
C VAL A 54 -6.14 7.70 -4.42
N ASP A 55 -6.16 8.97 -4.82
CA ASP A 55 -7.41 9.67 -5.01
C ASP A 55 -8.03 9.24 -6.35
N LEU A 56 -9.15 8.52 -6.29
CA LEU A 56 -9.92 8.07 -7.45
C LEU A 56 -10.90 9.14 -7.97
N HIS A 57 -10.94 10.33 -7.37
CA HIS A 57 -11.89 11.39 -7.75
C HIS A 57 -11.51 12.19 -9.00
N ASN A 58 -10.47 11.80 -9.73
CA ASN A 58 -9.98 12.50 -10.93
C ASN A 58 -10.39 11.80 -12.22
#